data_AF-A0A5C9BWB7-F1
#
_entry.id   AF-A0A5C9BWB7-F1
#
_cell.length_a   1.000
_cell.length_b   1.000
_cell.length_c   1.000
_cell.angle_alpha   90.00
_cell.angle_beta   90.00
_cell.angle_gamma   90.00
#
_symmetry.space_group_name_H-M   'P 1'
#
loop_
_entity.id
_entity.type
_entity.pdbx_description
1 polymer ?
#
loop_
_entity_poly.entity_id
_entity_poly.type
_entity_poly.pdbx_seq_one_letter_code
_entity_poly.pdbx_strand_id
1 'polypeptide(L)'
;MANPSILLVGDCQRSEMSPVCDWINALGSQVDVRQLTALPDDEAIGVPDLVIACQSWPDEFSASEVSAALGRWPLAFWVCCYGAWCDSDGRNRSIWPISVRVPVVEAELRLNHVWQVLTEQRNEPLPLTASRDEAFEFDHCDGRARPGNVDGDQPITRLNVVEKTNGF
;
A
#
# COMPACT_ATOMS: atom_id res chain seq x y z
N MET A 1 -22.40 -6.92 -6.93
CA MET A 1 -20.96 -7.22 -6.83
C MET A 1 -20.73 -7.92 -5.51
N ALA A 2 -19.85 -8.92 -5.47
CA ALA A 2 -19.39 -9.45 -4.19
C ALA A 2 -18.59 -8.33 -3.48
N ASN A 3 -18.69 -8.26 -2.15
CA ASN A 3 -17.87 -7.36 -1.37
C ASN A 3 -16.41 -7.79 -1.50
N PRO A 4 -15.45 -6.88 -1.76
CA PRO A 4 -14.05 -7.23 -1.77
C PRO A 4 -13.61 -7.77 -0.41
N SER A 5 -12.78 -8.80 -0.46
CA SER A 5 -12.25 -9.49 0.71
C SER A 5 -10.86 -8.95 1.08
N ILE A 6 -10.72 -8.53 2.33
CA ILE A 6 -9.48 -8.01 2.89
C ILE A 6 -8.96 -8.98 3.95
N LEU A 7 -7.72 -9.42 3.79
CA LEU A 7 -6.99 -10.16 4.82
C LEU A 7 -6.04 -9.22 5.55
N LEU A 8 -6.31 -8.95 6.82
CA LEU A 8 -5.45 -8.19 7.72
C LEU A 8 -4.57 -9.15 8.52
N VAL A 9 -3.25 -8.99 8.46
CA VAL A 9 -2.27 -9.86 9.11
C VAL A 9 -1.38 -9.05 10.05
N GLY A 10 -1.18 -9.54 11.27
CA GLY A 10 -0.37 -8.91 12.29
C GLY A 10 -1.19 -8.13 13.32
N ASP A 11 -0.50 -7.42 14.21
CA ASP A 11 -1.10 -6.67 15.31
C ASP A 11 -1.49 -5.25 14.89
N CYS A 12 -2.71 -5.10 14.34
CA CYS A 12 -3.25 -3.79 13.98
C CYS A 12 -3.73 -2.96 15.18
N GLN A 13 -3.82 -3.54 16.38
CA GLN A 13 -4.33 -2.84 17.57
C GLN A 13 -3.30 -1.92 18.22
N ARG A 14 -2.04 -1.99 17.77
CA ARG A 14 -1.01 -1.05 18.21
C ARG A 14 -1.36 0.36 17.79
N SER A 15 -1.08 1.32 18.67
CA SER A 15 -1.37 2.74 18.41
C SER A 15 -0.71 3.27 17.14
N GLU A 16 0.45 2.74 16.76
CA GLU A 16 1.13 3.12 15.51
C GLU A 16 0.38 2.65 14.25
N MET A 17 -0.41 1.59 14.34
CA MET A 17 -1.20 1.01 13.24
C MET A 17 -2.62 1.59 13.17
N SER A 18 -2.92 2.63 13.96
CA SER A 18 -4.24 3.29 13.92
C SER A 18 -4.65 3.74 12.51
N PRO A 19 -3.76 4.28 11.65
CA PRO A 19 -4.17 4.70 10.30
C PRO A 19 -4.75 3.56 9.46
N VAL A 20 -4.23 2.34 9.63
CA VAL A 20 -4.73 1.15 8.92
C VAL A 20 -6.12 0.77 9.43
N CYS A 21 -6.30 0.76 10.76
CA CYS A 21 -7.59 0.48 11.38
C CYS A 21 -8.65 1.53 11.00
N ASP A 22 -8.28 2.81 11.04
CA ASP A 22 -9.16 3.93 10.69
C ASP A 22 -9.60 3.82 9.23
N TRP A 23 -8.67 3.47 8.33
CA TRP A 23 -8.96 3.24 6.92
C TRP A 23 -9.94 2.07 6.71
N ILE A 24 -9.71 0.91 7.34
CA ILE A 24 -10.62 -0.25 7.25
C ILE A 24 -12.01 0.11 7.80
N ASN A 25 -12.06 0.79 8.94
CA ASN A 25 -13.32 1.22 9.55
C ASN A 25 -14.11 2.19 8.67
N ALA A 26 -13.41 3.05 7.90
CA ALA A 26 -14.04 3.98 6.97
C ALA A 26 -14.72 3.27 5.78
N LEU A 27 -14.22 2.10 5.37
CA LEU A 27 -14.88 1.28 4.33
C LEU A 27 -16.21 0.70 4.81
N GLY A 28 -16.32 0.43 6.12
CA GLY A 28 -17.55 -0.07 6.75
C GLY A 28 -17.98 -1.44 6.21
N SER A 29 -19.28 -1.62 5.98
CA SER A 29 -19.87 -2.89 5.54
C SER A 29 -19.63 -3.23 4.06
N GLN A 30 -18.81 -2.46 3.35
CA GLN A 30 -18.52 -2.66 1.92
C GLN A 30 -17.49 -3.76 1.68
N VAL A 31 -16.79 -4.20 2.73
CA VAL A 31 -15.70 -5.17 2.70
C VAL A 31 -15.98 -6.33 3.64
N ASP A 32 -15.46 -7.50 3.28
CA ASP A 32 -15.32 -8.63 4.21
C ASP A 32 -13.89 -8.64 4.75
N VAL A 33 -13.71 -8.37 6.04
CA VAL A 33 -12.39 -8.25 6.67
C VAL A 33 -12.14 -9.47 7.54
N ARG A 34 -11.08 -10.21 7.24
CA ARG A 34 -10.59 -11.30 8.07
C ARG A 34 -9.27 -10.89 8.70
N GLN A 35 -9.21 -10.90 10.03
CA GLN A 35 -7.98 -10.59 10.76
C GLN A 35 -7.30 -11.86 11.27
N LEU A 36 -5.99 -11.95 11.07
CA LEU A 36 -5.11 -12.99 11.59
C LEU A 36 -3.89 -12.36 12.25
N THR A 37 -3.31 -13.03 13.23
CA THR A 37 -2.08 -12.57 13.89
C THR A 37 -0.81 -12.92 13.10
N ALA A 38 -0.89 -13.91 12.21
CA ALA A 38 0.24 -14.41 11.43
C ALA A 38 -0.20 -14.79 10.02
N LEU A 39 0.75 -14.87 9.10
CA LEU A 39 0.49 -15.35 7.74
C LEU A 39 0.04 -16.81 7.85
N PRO A 40 -1.15 -17.16 7.32
CA PRO A 40 -1.66 -18.52 7.42
C PRO A 40 -0.86 -19.44 6.51
N ASP A 41 -0.62 -20.68 6.92
CA ASP A 41 0.00 -21.71 6.08
C ASP A 41 -1.01 -22.57 5.31
N ASP A 42 -2.30 -22.48 5.66
CA ASP A 42 -3.38 -23.33 5.14
C ASP A 42 -4.14 -22.68 3.96
N GLU A 43 -4.52 -23.48 2.95
CA GLU A 43 -5.38 -23.15 1.81
C GLU A 43 -6.86 -22.93 2.19
N ALA A 44 -7.27 -23.26 3.42
CA ALA A 44 -8.62 -23.02 3.93
C ALA A 44 -9.02 -21.53 3.94
N ILE A 45 -8.05 -20.64 3.76
CA ILE A 45 -8.30 -19.22 3.53
C ILE A 45 -8.40 -19.02 2.02
N GLY A 46 -9.63 -18.73 1.55
CA GLY A 46 -9.90 -18.39 0.15
C GLY A 46 -9.01 -17.25 -0.35
N VAL A 47 -9.03 -17.01 -1.66
CA VAL A 47 -8.17 -15.99 -2.28
C VAL A 47 -8.67 -14.59 -1.89
N PRO A 48 -7.89 -13.80 -1.12
CA PRO A 48 -8.26 -12.44 -0.78
C PRO A 48 -8.04 -11.51 -1.97
N ASP A 49 -8.80 -10.43 -2.03
CA ASP A 49 -8.61 -9.37 -3.02
C ASP A 49 -7.46 -8.43 -2.61
N LEU A 50 -7.32 -8.17 -1.31
CA LEU A 50 -6.27 -7.34 -0.72
C LEU A 50 -5.73 -7.98 0.56
N VAL A 51 -4.41 -8.06 0.68
CA VAL A 51 -3.71 -8.44 1.91
C VAL A 51 -3.00 -7.22 2.48
N ILE A 52 -3.29 -6.92 3.75
CA ILE A 52 -2.64 -5.85 4.52
C ILE A 52 -1.85 -6.51 5.64
N ALA A 53 -0.52 -6.39 5.59
CA ALA A 53 0.36 -6.83 6.66
C ALA A 53 0.76 -5.63 7.53
N CYS A 54 0.50 -5.70 8.83
CA CYS A 54 0.99 -4.74 9.82
C CYS A 54 2.27 -5.29 10.44
N GLN A 55 3.40 -4.66 10.16
CA GLN A 55 4.71 -5.02 10.71
C GLN A 55 5.17 -3.97 11.73
N SER A 56 5.17 -4.33 13.00
CA SER A 56 5.54 -3.45 14.11
C SER A 56 7.03 -3.52 14.46
N TRP A 57 7.69 -4.65 14.22
CA TRP A 57 9.14 -4.78 14.44
C TRP A 57 9.86 -5.59 13.34
N PRO A 58 11.18 -5.40 13.20
CA PRO A 58 12.00 -6.21 12.31
C PRO A 58 11.84 -7.71 12.55
N ASP A 59 11.82 -8.50 11.48
CA ASP A 59 11.72 -9.97 11.54
C ASP A 59 10.43 -10.54 12.17
N GLU A 60 9.38 -9.73 12.34
CA GLU A 60 8.05 -10.22 12.74
C GLU A 60 7.49 -11.26 11.75
N PHE A 61 7.85 -11.12 10.47
CA PHE A 61 7.58 -12.11 9.42
C PHE A 61 8.90 -12.62 8.86
N SER A 62 9.02 -13.93 8.68
CA SER A 62 10.19 -14.54 8.03
C SER A 62 10.09 -14.45 6.50
N ALA A 63 11.24 -14.47 5.82
CA ALA A 63 11.29 -14.49 4.36
C ALA A 63 10.55 -15.71 3.75
N SER A 64 10.59 -16.86 4.44
CA SER A 64 9.88 -18.07 4.00
C SER A 64 8.36 -17.91 4.08
N GLU A 65 7.84 -17.33 5.17
CA GLU A 65 6.39 -17.10 5.33
C GLU A 65 5.89 -16.11 4.28
N VAL A 66 6.61 -15.00 4.09
CA VAL A 66 6.25 -13.99 3.07
C VAL A 66 6.30 -14.58 1.67
N SER A 67 7.36 -15.31 1.32
CA SER A 67 7.48 -15.94 0.00
C SER A 67 6.39 -16.99 -0.24
N ALA A 68 6.02 -17.78 0.76
CA ALA A 68 4.95 -18.77 0.66
C ALA A 68 3.58 -18.08 0.46
N ALA A 69 3.31 -17.01 1.21
CA ALA A 69 2.05 -16.29 1.13
C ALA A 69 1.90 -15.54 -0.21
N LEU A 70 2.95 -14.86 -0.68
CA LEU A 70 2.97 -14.23 -2.01
C LEU A 70 2.76 -15.25 -3.14
N GLY A 71 3.36 -16.44 -3.01
CA GLY A 71 3.16 -17.53 -3.97
C GLY A 71 1.75 -18.13 -3.95
N ARG A 72 1.07 -18.09 -2.80
CA ARG A 72 -0.30 -18.58 -2.64
C ARG A 72 -1.33 -17.63 -3.24
N TRP A 73 -1.15 -16.32 -3.07
CA TRP A 73 -2.07 -15.31 -3.59
C TRP A 73 -1.38 -14.33 -4.53
N PRO A 74 -0.93 -14.78 -5.70
CA PRO A 74 -0.20 -13.95 -6.65
C PRO A 74 -1.08 -12.88 -7.32
N LEU A 75 -2.40 -13.04 -7.25
CA LEU A 75 -3.39 -12.09 -7.79
C LEU A 75 -3.95 -11.13 -6.74
N ALA A 76 -3.67 -11.36 -5.46
CA ALA A 76 -4.07 -10.43 -4.41
C ALA A 76 -3.21 -9.17 -4.48
N PHE A 77 -3.79 -8.03 -4.15
CA PHE A 77 -3.02 -6.83 -3.87
C PHE A 77 -2.34 -6.97 -2.51
N TRP A 78 -1.12 -6.43 -2.38
CA TRP A 78 -0.33 -6.56 -1.16
C TRP A 78 0.15 -5.20 -0.68
N VAL A 79 -0.10 -4.92 0.60
CA VAL A 79 0.43 -3.74 1.28
C VAL A 79 0.99 -4.17 2.63
N CYS A 80 2.28 -3.97 2.84
CA CYS A 80 2.95 -4.14 4.13
C CYS A 80 3.18 -2.77 4.76
N CYS A 81 2.31 -2.43 5.71
CA CYS A 81 2.39 -1.23 6.53
C CYS A 81 3.38 -1.46 7.67
N TYR A 82 4.49 -0.73 7.68
CA TYR A 82 5.54 -0.93 8.67
C TYR A 82 5.69 0.26 9.63
N GLY A 83 5.96 -0.04 10.90
CA GLY A 83 6.22 0.96 11.95
C GLY A 83 7.63 1.55 11.88
N ALA A 84 7.88 2.63 12.61
CA ALA A 84 9.15 3.39 12.58
C ALA A 84 10.40 2.56 12.91
N TRP A 85 10.23 1.46 13.67
CA TRP A 85 11.31 0.54 14.01
C TRP A 85 11.81 -0.29 12.82
N CYS A 86 11.02 -0.39 11.75
CA CYS A 86 11.33 -1.15 10.54
C CYS A 86 11.93 -0.27 9.42
N ASP A 87 12.10 1.03 9.65
CA ASP A 87 12.51 1.98 8.61
C ASP A 87 13.95 1.72 8.12
N SER A 88 14.80 1.19 9.00
CA SER A 88 16.15 0.75 8.67
C SER A 88 16.23 -0.61 7.95
N ASP A 89 15.18 -1.44 8.04
CA ASP A 89 15.18 -2.77 7.40
C ASP A 89 15.13 -2.67 5.88
N GLY A 90 14.55 -1.61 5.31
CA GLY A 90 14.48 -1.38 3.86
C GLY A 90 15.83 -1.23 3.17
N ARG A 91 16.92 -1.08 3.93
CA ARG A 91 18.28 -0.98 3.40
C ARG A 91 19.05 -2.30 3.39
N ASN A 92 18.79 -3.17 4.37
CA ASN A 92 19.61 -4.37 4.62
C ASN A 92 18.85 -5.70 4.47
N ARG A 93 17.51 -5.69 4.42
CA ARG A 93 16.69 -6.90 4.36
C ARG A 93 15.61 -6.76 3.30
N SER A 94 15.40 -7.83 2.55
CA SER A 94 14.40 -7.93 1.46
C SER A 94 13.34 -8.99 1.77
N ILE A 95 12.81 -8.99 3.00
CA ILE A 95 11.75 -9.93 3.41
C ILE A 95 10.49 -9.64 2.59
N TRP A 96 10.05 -8.38 2.61
CA TRP A 96 8.97 -7.88 1.77
C TRP A 96 9.53 -7.23 0.50
N PRO A 97 8.93 -7.47 -0.69
CA PRO A 97 9.23 -6.70 -1.89
C PRO A 97 9.08 -5.20 -1.64
N ILE A 98 9.93 -4.38 -2.26
CA ILE A 98 9.87 -2.91 -2.07
C ILE A 98 8.51 -2.34 -2.47
N SER A 99 7.91 -2.86 -3.53
CA SER A 99 6.62 -2.38 -4.04
C SER A 99 5.47 -2.56 -3.06
N VAL A 100 5.51 -3.57 -2.19
CA VAL A 100 4.45 -3.79 -1.21
C VAL A 100 4.66 -2.99 0.06
N ARG A 101 5.87 -2.50 0.32
CA ARG A 101 6.20 -1.81 1.58
C ARG A 101 5.75 -0.35 1.54
N VAL A 102 5.17 0.10 2.65
CA VAL A 102 4.83 1.50 2.89
C VAL A 102 5.00 1.80 4.39
N PRO A 103 5.63 2.93 4.76
CA PRO A 103 5.64 3.34 6.16
C PRO A 103 4.21 3.62 6.62
N VAL A 104 3.86 3.28 7.86
CA VAL A 104 2.48 3.37 8.34
C VAL A 104 1.88 4.79 8.24
N VAL A 105 2.73 5.82 8.27
CA VAL A 105 2.33 7.22 8.08
C VAL A 105 1.83 7.54 6.66
N GLU A 106 2.20 6.74 5.67
CA GLU A 106 1.76 6.84 4.26
C GLU A 106 0.78 5.70 3.89
N ALA A 107 0.44 4.82 4.83
CA ALA A 107 -0.39 3.65 4.57
C ALA A 107 -1.76 4.03 3.97
N GLU A 108 -2.42 5.07 4.50
CA GLU A 108 -3.73 5.50 4.02
C GLU A 108 -3.69 5.89 2.53
N LEU A 109 -2.65 6.61 2.10
CA LEU A 109 -2.47 7.02 0.71
C LEU A 109 -2.31 5.79 -0.21
N ARG A 110 -1.40 4.88 0.15
CA ARG A 110 -1.16 3.63 -0.58
C ARG A 110 -2.42 2.78 -0.66
N LEU A 111 -3.12 2.61 0.46
CA LEU A 111 -4.33 1.80 0.55
C LEU A 111 -5.46 2.39 -0.31
N ASN A 112 -5.61 3.71 -0.34
CA ASN A 112 -6.58 4.38 -1.21
C ASN A 112 -6.28 4.14 -2.71
N HIS A 113 -5.02 4.25 -3.14
CA HIS A 113 -4.65 3.96 -4.54
C HIS A 113 -4.91 2.50 -4.91
N VAL A 114 -4.51 1.57 -4.05
CA VAL A 114 -4.77 0.13 -4.25
C VAL A 114 -6.28 -0.14 -4.32
N TRP A 115 -7.06 0.50 -3.46
CA TRP A 115 -8.51 0.35 -3.44
C TRP A 115 -9.19 0.89 -4.69
N GLN A 116 -8.71 2.00 -5.25
CA GLN A 116 -9.18 2.54 -6.54
C GLN A 116 -8.87 1.59 -7.69
N VAL A 117 -7.67 0.99 -7.72
CA VAL A 117 -7.32 -0.04 -8.71
C VAL A 117 -8.25 -1.26 -8.57
N LEU A 118 -8.50 -1.70 -7.33
CA LEU A 118 -9.33 -2.87 -7.04
C LEU A 118 -10.80 -2.66 -7.44
N THR A 119 -11.39 -1.52 -7.07
CA THR A 119 -12.84 -1.31 -7.15
C THR A 119 -13.28 -0.51 -8.36
N GLU A 120 -12.49 0.47 -8.79
CA GLU A 120 -12.82 1.36 -9.91
C GLU A 120 -12.08 0.98 -11.19
N GLN A 121 -11.14 0.03 -11.14
CA GLN A 121 -10.23 -0.33 -12.24
C GLN A 121 -9.52 0.91 -12.83
N ARG A 122 -9.27 1.90 -11.97
CA ARG A 122 -8.48 3.09 -12.31
C ARG A 122 -7.02 2.82 -11.99
N ASN A 123 -6.14 3.37 -12.82
CA ASN A 123 -4.69 3.24 -12.71
C ASN A 123 -4.19 1.80 -12.91
N GLU A 124 -2.89 1.66 -13.15
CA GLU A 124 -2.28 0.34 -13.27
C GLU A 124 -1.84 -0.18 -11.90
N PRO A 125 -2.03 -1.48 -11.63
CA PRO A 125 -1.57 -2.09 -10.39
C PRO A 125 -0.05 -1.99 -10.28
N LEU A 126 0.45 -1.71 -9.08
CA LEU A 126 1.89 -1.73 -8.81
C LEU A 126 2.39 -3.19 -8.81
N PRO A 127 3.26 -3.61 -9.75
CA PRO A 127 3.71 -4.98 -9.80
C PRO A 127 4.59 -5.34 -8.59
N LEU A 128 4.61 -6.62 -8.19
CA LEU A 128 5.49 -7.11 -7.12
C LEU A 128 6.99 -6.89 -7.41
N THR A 129 7.34 -6.76 -8.70
CA THR A 129 8.69 -6.49 -9.17
C THR A 129 9.00 -4.99 -9.29
N ALA A 130 8.08 -4.10 -8.93
CA ALA A 130 8.31 -2.67 -9.07
C ALA A 130 9.49 -2.22 -8.22
N SER A 131 10.29 -1.33 -8.81
CA SER A 131 11.38 -0.64 -8.18
C SER A 131 10.89 0.36 -7.13
N ARG A 132 11.83 0.90 -6.35
CA ARG A 132 11.53 1.95 -5.37
C ARG A 132 10.96 3.20 -6.03
N ASP A 133 11.49 3.58 -7.19
CA ASP A 133 11.08 4.79 -7.89
C ASP A 133 9.65 4.65 -8.43
N GLU A 134 9.30 3.47 -8.99
CA GLU A 134 7.93 3.16 -9.44
C GLU A 134 6.94 3.14 -8.26
N ALA A 135 7.33 2.57 -7.12
CA ALA A 135 6.51 2.59 -5.91
C ALA A 135 6.29 4.02 -5.39
N PHE A 136 7.33 4.85 -5.41
CA PHE A 136 7.22 6.26 -5.05
C PHE A 136 6.31 7.04 -6.01
N GLU A 137 6.45 6.81 -7.32
CA GLU A 137 5.60 7.43 -8.35
C GLU A 137 4.13 7.05 -8.15
N PHE A 138 3.86 5.77 -7.87
CA PHE A 138 2.52 5.28 -7.57
C PHE A 138 1.88 6.01 -6.38
N ASP A 139 2.63 6.31 -5.33
CA ASP A 139 2.10 6.99 -4.15
C ASP A 139 1.99 8.51 -4.30
N HIS A 140 2.94 9.15 -4.98
CA HIS A 140 3.13 10.60 -4.87
C HIS A 140 2.90 11.37 -6.18
N CYS A 141 2.87 10.69 -7.32
CA CYS A 141 2.81 11.34 -8.63
C CYS A 141 1.44 11.23 -9.32
N ASP A 142 0.47 10.53 -8.71
CA ASP A 142 -0.86 10.29 -9.29
C ASP A 142 -1.82 11.49 -9.19
N GLY A 143 -1.26 12.70 -9.35
CA GLY A 143 -1.96 13.91 -9.79
C GLY A 143 -1.62 14.29 -11.24
N ARG A 144 -0.74 13.53 -11.91
CA ARG A 144 -0.45 13.69 -13.34
C ARG A 144 -0.76 12.39 -14.04
N ALA A 145 -1.83 12.41 -14.83
CA ALA A 145 -2.01 11.47 -15.92
C ALA A 145 -0.65 11.20 -16.58
N ARG A 146 -0.26 9.93 -16.64
CA ARG A 146 0.89 9.50 -17.44
C ARG A 146 0.75 10.17 -18.82
N PRO A 147 1.76 10.88 -19.34
CA PRO A 147 1.75 11.24 -20.75
C PRO A 147 1.97 9.94 -21.52
N GLY A 148 0.87 9.21 -21.75
CA GLY A 148 0.80 8.29 -22.85
C GLY A 148 1.03 9.11 -24.12
N ASN A 149 2.15 8.83 -24.78
CA ASN A 149 2.33 8.93 -26.23
C ASN A 149 1.22 9.70 -26.97
N VAL A 150 1.32 11.03 -27.02
CA VAL A 150 0.65 11.86 -28.01
C VAL A 150 1.63 12.95 -28.45
N ASP A 151 2.07 12.86 -29.70
CA ASP A 151 2.52 14.02 -30.46
C ASP A 151 1.49 15.15 -30.28
N GLY A 152 1.95 16.31 -29.85
CA GLY A 152 1.13 17.52 -29.81
C GLY A 152 1.23 18.32 -28.52
N ASP A 153 2.27 19.14 -28.44
CA ASP A 153 2.26 20.58 -28.11
C ASP A 153 1.25 21.14 -27.06
N GLN A 154 1.80 21.98 -26.15
CA GLN A 154 1.18 23.03 -25.31
C GLN A 154 1.14 22.82 -23.76
N PRO A 155 1.23 23.91 -22.96
CA PRO A 155 2.36 24.10 -22.04
C PRO A 155 2.01 24.08 -20.54
N ILE A 156 3.06 23.81 -19.77
CA ILE A 156 3.23 23.91 -18.31
C ILE A 156 2.75 25.25 -17.69
N THR A 157 1.72 25.18 -16.83
CA THR A 157 1.29 26.30 -15.98
C THR A 157 2.27 26.51 -14.82
N ARG A 158 2.88 27.70 -14.76
CA ARG A 158 3.75 28.16 -13.66
C ARG A 158 2.97 28.30 -12.35
N LEU A 159 3.53 27.78 -11.26
CA LEU A 159 3.13 28.09 -9.89
C LEU A 159 3.55 29.53 -9.54
N ASN A 160 2.59 30.37 -9.18
CA ASN A 160 2.87 31.70 -8.62
C ASN A 160 3.20 31.58 -7.13
N VAL A 161 4.45 31.89 -6.77
CA VAL A 161 4.86 32.12 -5.39
C VAL A 161 4.34 33.50 -4.97
N VAL A 162 3.52 33.55 -3.93
CA VAL A 162 3.07 34.81 -3.31
C VAL A 162 4.13 35.22 -2.29
N GLU A 163 4.93 36.23 -2.61
CA GLU A 163 5.83 36.87 -1.66
C GLU A 163 5.05 37.72 -0.64
N LYS A 164 5.28 37.48 0.65
CA LYS A 164 4.78 38.30 1.76
C LYS A 164 5.49 39.67 1.72
N THR A 165 4.75 40.74 1.50
CA THR A 165 5.20 42.10 1.78
C THR A 165 4.95 42.44 3.25
N ASN A 166 6.04 42.65 3.99
CA ASN A 166 6.05 43.35 5.26
C ASN A 166 5.64 44.82 5.04
N GLY A 167 4.73 45.32 5.87
CA GLY A 167 4.36 46.73 5.98
C GLY A 167 4.48 47.18 7.43
N PHE A 168 5.11 48.34 7.60
CA PHE A 168 5.56 49.03 8.82
C PHE A 168 4.49 49.28 9.89
#